data_AF-A0A4S2L2X0-F1
#
_entry.id   AF-A0A4S2L2X0-F1
#
_cell.length_a   1.000
_cell.length_b   1.000
_cell.length_c   1.000
_cell.angle_alpha   90.00
_cell.angle_beta   90.00
_cell.angle_gamma   90.00
#
_symmetry.space_group_name_H-M   'P 1'
#
loop_
_entity.id
_entity.type
_entity.pdbx_description
1 polymer ?
#
loop_
_entity_poly.entity_id
_entity_poly.type
_entity_poly.pdbx_seq_one_letter_code
_entity_poly.pdbx_strand_id
1 'polypeptide(L)'
;MRQVIERAFALLKGRWRRLKYLDMNRDDVIPFTIIACCVLHNICLDGVHDIIEDFIVEGYDDAPNNEIFEEVIANDAEGEIKRNYLVTLVP
;
A
#
# COMPACT_ATOMS: atom_id res chain seq x y z
N MET A 1 6.67 -13.24 22.11
CA MET A 1 5.43 -13.55 21.36
C MET A 1 4.88 -12.33 20.62
N ARG A 2 4.63 -11.20 21.30
CA ARG A 2 4.21 -9.93 20.68
C ARG A 2 5.06 -9.49 19.48
N GLN A 3 6.38 -9.48 19.66
CA GLN A 3 7.34 -9.08 18.61
C GLN A 3 7.28 -9.97 17.34
N VAL A 4 6.99 -11.27 17.51
CA VAL A 4 6.87 -12.20 16.37
C VAL A 4 5.61 -11.90 15.56
N ILE A 5 4.51 -11.61 16.26
CA ILE A 5 3.23 -11.24 15.65
C ILE A 5 3.34 -9.89 14.95
N GLU A 6 3.93 -8.88 15.61
CA GLU A 6 4.15 -7.55 15.03
C GLU A 6 5.01 -7.64 13.76
N ARG A 7 6.09 -8.43 13.79
CA ARG A 7 6.95 -8.65 12.62
C ARG A 7 6.20 -9.35 11.49
N ALA A 8 5.39 -10.38 11.78
CA ALA A 8 4.61 -11.07 10.76
C ALA A 8 3.60 -10.13 10.08
N PHE A 9 2.90 -9.29 10.86
CA PHE A 9 1.97 -8.31 10.30
C PHE A 9 2.67 -7.18 9.54
N ALA A 10 3.85 -6.73 9.98
CA ALA A 10 4.65 -5.76 9.23
C ALA A 10 5.02 -6.31 7.85
N LEU A 11 5.48 -7.57 7.78
CA LEU A 11 5.82 -8.22 6.51
C LEU A 11 4.61 -8.43 5.60
N LEU A 12 3.49 -8.85 6.18
CA LEU A 12 2.24 -9.01 5.44
C LEU A 12 1.79 -7.68 4.82
N LYS A 13 1.76 -6.59 5.60
CA LYS A 13 1.32 -5.28 5.08
C LYS A 13 2.33 -4.68 4.10
N GLY A 14 3.62 -4.86 4.34
CA GLY A 14 4.68 -4.36 3.46
C GLY A 14 4.62 -5.01 2.08
N ARG A 15 4.36 -6.32 2.04
CA ARG A 15 4.22 -7.06 0.77
C ARG A 15 2.86 -6.85 0.10
N TRP A 16 1.77 -6.92 0.85
CA TRP A 16 0.42 -6.63 0.34
C TRP A 16 -0.03 -5.25 0.78
N ARG A 17 0.57 -4.20 0.20
CA ARG A 17 0.22 -2.79 0.50
C ARG A 17 -1.27 -2.47 0.38
N ARG A 18 -2.01 -3.23 -0.45
CA ARG A 18 -3.48 -3.13 -0.59
C ARG A 18 -4.22 -3.40 0.72
N LEU A 19 -3.63 -4.13 1.68
CA LEU A 19 -4.21 -4.34 3.01
C LEU A 19 -4.14 -3.08 3.90
N LYS A 20 -3.30 -2.08 3.58
CA LYS A 20 -3.33 -0.77 4.26
C LYS A 20 -4.61 0.00 3.97
N TYR A 21 -5.04 -0.05 2.71
CA TYR A 21 -6.24 0.62 2.21
C TYR A 21 -6.99 -0.32 1.28
N LEU A 22 -7.91 -1.09 1.87
CA LEU A 22 -8.72 -2.07 1.15
C LEU A 22 -10.05 -1.45 0.73
N ASP A 23 -9.97 -0.45 -0.13
CA ASP A 23 -11.14 0.20 -0.72
C ASP A 23 -11.83 -0.74 -1.72
N MET A 24 -12.88 -1.42 -1.25
CA MET A 24 -13.66 -2.40 -2.00
C MET A 24 -15.14 -2.11 -1.81
N ASN A 25 -15.90 -2.01 -2.90
CA ASN A 25 -17.36 -1.76 -2.85
C ASN A 25 -18.19 -2.96 -2.38
N ARG A 26 -17.57 -4.13 -2.21
CA ARG A 26 -18.23 -5.38 -1.81
C ARG A 26 -17.62 -5.90 -0.52
N ASP A 27 -18.28 -5.56 0.58
CA ASP A 27 -17.82 -5.90 1.92
C ASP A 27 -17.79 -7.41 2.16
N ASP A 28 -18.66 -8.16 1.48
CA ASP A 28 -18.76 -9.60 1.64
C ASP A 28 -17.56 -10.37 1.08
N VAL A 29 -16.80 -9.78 0.14
CA VAL A 29 -15.58 -10.39 -0.40
C VAL A 29 -14.30 -9.94 0.30
N ILE A 30 -14.35 -8.87 1.12
CA ILE A 30 -13.19 -8.33 1.86
C ILE A 30 -12.49 -9.42 2.70
N PRO A 31 -13.21 -10.24 3.49
CA PRO A 31 -12.55 -11.28 4.29
C PRO A 31 -11.80 -12.31 3.45
N PHE A 32 -12.34 -12.67 2.29
CA PHE A 32 -11.70 -13.61 1.38
C PHE A 32 -10.41 -13.05 0.79
N THR A 33 -10.40 -11.75 0.45
CA THR A 33 -9.18 -11.06 0.01
C THR A 33 -8.10 -11.08 1.10
N ILE A 34 -8.46 -10.79 2.35
CA ILE A 34 -7.52 -10.82 3.48
C ILE A 34 -6.95 -12.23 3.66
N ILE A 35 -7.79 -13.26 3.65
CA ILE A 35 -7.37 -14.66 3.79
C ILE A 35 -6.44 -15.06 2.65
N ALA A 36 -6.78 -14.71 1.41
CA ALA A 36 -5.93 -14.99 0.25
C ALA A 36 -4.54 -14.36 0.40
N CYS A 37 -4.45 -13.10 0.85
CA CYS A 37 -3.18 -12.45 1.16
C CYS A 37 -2.38 -13.22 2.23
N CYS A 38 -3.02 -13.68 3.31
CA CYS A 38 -2.36 -14.49 4.34
C CYS A 38 -1.83 -15.83 3.82
N VAL A 39 -2.61 -16.54 2.99
CA VAL A 39 -2.19 -17.81 2.39
C VAL A 39 -1.01 -17.60 1.45
N LEU A 40 -1.10 -16.62 0.56
CA LEU A 40 -0.01 -16.27 -0.36
C LEU A 40 1.24 -15.82 0.39
N HIS A 41 1.10 -15.12 1.52
CA HIS A 41 2.20 -14.78 2.42
C HIS A 41 2.97 -15.98 2.91
N ASN A 42 2.26 -16.96 3.43
CA ASN A 42 2.89 -18.16 3.95
C ASN A 42 3.62 -18.94 2.85
N ILE A 43 3.04 -19.01 1.65
CA ILE A 43 3.68 -19.65 0.49
C ILE A 43 4.97 -18.94 0.10
N CYS A 44 4.96 -17.60 0.04
CA CYS A 44 6.16 -16.83 -0.26
C CYS A 44 7.27 -17.03 0.79
N LEU A 45 6.90 -17.09 2.07
CA LEU A 45 7.86 -17.34 3.16
C LEU A 45 8.48 -18.75 3.11
N ASP A 46 7.74 -19.73 2.58
CA ASP A 46 8.17 -21.14 2.54
C ASP A 46 9.05 -21.44 1.31
N GLY A 47 8.80 -20.77 0.18
CA GLY A 47 9.40 -21.14 -1.12
C GLY A 47 10.38 -20.13 -1.74
N VAL A 48 10.42 -18.88 -1.26
CA VAL A 48 11.23 -17.83 -1.88
C VAL A 48 12.18 -17.26 -0.83
N HIS A 49 13.47 -17.19 -1.18
CA HIS A 49 14.46 -16.41 -0.42
C HIS A 49 14.23 -14.92 -0.69
N ASP A 50 13.01 -14.46 -0.38
CA ASP A 50 12.62 -13.08 -0.58
C ASP A 50 13.54 -12.18 0.23
N ILE A 51 13.92 -11.05 -0.35
CA ILE A 51 14.60 -9.99 0.37
C ILE A 51 13.55 -9.35 1.28
N ILE A 52 13.35 -9.97 2.44
CA ILE A 52 12.34 -9.62 3.43
C ILE A 52 12.53 -8.18 3.93
N GLU A 53 13.77 -7.68 3.88
CA GLU A 53 14.16 -6.33 4.29
C GLU A 53 13.43 -5.23 3.51
N ASP A 54 13.17 -5.44 2.21
CA ASP A 54 12.46 -4.48 1.35
C ASP A 54 11.00 -4.27 1.79
N PHE A 55 10.41 -5.25 2.48
CA PHE A 55 9.03 -5.19 2.96
C PHE A 55 8.93 -4.69 4.41
N ILE A 56 10.03 -4.56 5.15
CA ILE A 56 10.04 -4.06 6.53
C ILE A 56 10.12 -2.52 6.58
N VAL A 57 10.36 -1.86 5.44
CA VAL A 57 10.42 -0.38 5.32
C VAL A 57 9.02 0.27 5.39
N GLU A 58 8.18 -0.17 6.33
CA GLU A 58 6.97 0.56 6.70
C GLU A 58 7.30 1.57 7.80
N GLY A 59 7.46 2.84 7.41
CA GLY A 59 7.71 3.95 8.34
C GLY A 59 8.52 5.12 7.75
N TYR A 60 9.13 4.96 6.57
CA TYR A 60 9.82 6.06 5.89
C TYR A 60 8.88 6.97 5.08
N ASP A 61 7.70 6.47 4.71
CA ASP A 61 6.67 7.24 3.99
C ASP A 61 5.92 8.24 4.90
N ASP A 62 6.04 8.12 6.23
CA ASP A 62 5.38 9.00 7.21
C ASP A 62 6.31 10.05 7.83
N ALA A 63 7.61 10.01 7.50
CA ALA A 63 8.49 11.14 7.72
C ALA A 63 8.38 12.04 6.47
N PRO A 64 7.99 13.33 6.59
CA PRO A 64 7.99 14.21 5.45
C PRO A 64 9.45 14.37 4.99
N ASN A 65 9.81 13.66 3.92
CA ASN A 65 10.99 14.02 3.17
C ASN A 65 10.59 15.30 2.41
N ASN A 66 11.03 16.47 2.88
CA ASN A 66 10.55 17.77 2.39
C ASN A 66 10.62 17.88 0.85
N GLU A 67 11.62 17.25 0.22
CA GLU A 67 11.77 17.22 -1.24
C GLU A 67 10.66 16.42 -1.94
N ILE A 68 10.28 15.27 -1.38
CA ILE A 68 9.18 14.43 -1.92
C ILE A 68 7.82 15.10 -1.66
N PHE A 69 7.65 15.76 -0.51
CA PHE A 69 6.41 16.46 -0.17
C PHE A 69 6.14 17.64 -1.12
N GLU A 70 7.17 18.42 -1.47
CA GLU A 70 7.05 19.48 -2.46
C GLU A 70 6.74 18.94 -3.87
N GLU A 71 7.38 17.85 -4.29
CA GLU A 71 7.09 17.20 -5.57
C GLU A 71 5.66 16.64 -5.63
N VAL A 72 5.18 16.03 -4.54
CA VAL A 72 3.80 15.52 -4.45
C VAL A 72 2.78 16.67 -4.47
N ILE A 73 3.02 17.78 -3.78
CA ILE A 73 2.14 18.96 -3.84
C ILE A 73 2.11 19.56 -5.24
N ALA A 74 3.27 19.70 -5.90
CA ALA A 74 3.35 20.21 -7.26
C ALA A 74 2.60 19.30 -8.25
N ASN A 75 2.74 17.98 -8.10
CA ASN A 75 2.02 17.00 -8.91
C ASN A 75 0.52 16.99 -8.63
N ASP A 76 0.06 17.23 -7.39
CA ASP A 76 -1.36 17.32 -7.06
C ASP A 76 -2.00 18.57 -7.70
N ALA A 77 -1.30 19.71 -7.68
CA ALA A 77 -1.73 20.91 -8.38
C ALA A 77 -1.80 20.71 -9.90
N GLU A 78 -0.81 20.04 -10.49
CA GLU A 78 -0.82 19.72 -11.92
C GLU A 78 -1.94 18.72 -12.26
N GLY A 79 -2.17 17.74 -11.38
CA GLY A 79 -3.28 16.79 -11.48
C GLY A 79 -4.63 17.48 -11.41
N GLU A 80 -4.81 18.45 -10.50
CA GLU A 80 -6.03 19.24 -10.38
C GLU A 80 -6.30 20.08 -11.63
N ILE A 81 -5.27 20.74 -12.18
CA ILE A 81 -5.39 21.50 -13.43
C ILE A 81 -5.81 20.59 -14.58
N LYS A 82 -5.17 19.42 -14.73
CA LYS A 82 -5.52 18.44 -15.77
C LYS A 82 -6.95 17.91 -15.59
N ARG A 83 -7.38 17.60 -14.37
CA ARG A 83 -8.76 17.19 -14.06
C ARG A 83 -9.77 18.28 -14.44
N ASN A 84 -9.52 19.52 -14.03
CA ASN A 84 -10.40 20.65 -14.31
C ASN A 84 -10.48 20.95 -15.81
N TYR A 85 -9.38 20.79 -16.55
CA TYR A 85 -9.37 20.92 -18.00
C TYR A 85 -10.22 19.83 -18.68
N LEU A 86 -10.20 18.59 -18.21
CA LEU A 86 -11.06 17.54 -18.77
C LEU A 86 -12.55 17.86 -18.59
N VAL A 87 -12.93 18.51 -17.47
CA VAL A 87 -14.32 18.94 -17.22
C VAL A 87 -14.78 19.98 -18.25
N THR A 88 -13.90 20.86 -18.73
CA THR A 88 -14.27 21.86 -19.74
C THR A 88 -14.41 21.29 -21.14
N LEU A 89 -13.92 20.07 -21.37
CA LEU A 89 -14.01 19.37 -22.67
C LEU A 89 -15.26 18.50 -22.80
N VAL A 90 -16.03 18.31 -21.73
CA VAL A 90 -17.30 17.59 -21.78
C VAL A 90 -18.41 18.60 -22.15
N PRO A 91 -19.08 18.43 -23.31
CA PRO A 91 -20.13 19.35 -23.78
C PRO A 91 -21.43 19.26 -22.97
#